data_AF-X1IVZ8-F1
#
_entry.id   AF-X1IVZ8-F1
#
_cell.length_a   1.000
_cell.length_b   1.000
_cell.length_c   1.000
_cell.angle_alpha   90.00
_cell.angle_beta   90.00
_cell.angle_gamma   90.00
#
_symmetry.space_group_name_H-M   'P 1'
#
loop_
_entity.id
_entity.type
_entity.pdbx_description
1 polymer ?
#
loop_
_entity_poly.entity_id
_entity_poly.type
_entity_poly.pdbx_seq_one_letter_code
_entity_poly.pdbx_strand_id
1 'polypeptide(L)'
;GLVQCYRISGYELAGELSRKVCYFLKDHAQLFDKAGRFLPNTPPSQDKDQGFADIGSGGASHFHGHTICILNMLGYALHSNDQELLEFIKTSFEWARQQGEQTLLRPSSPLESVEYAAEGNLGYFPENLFALYHEQAESCEVADMIGIGLKLAAGGVGDYWDDVDRWIRNQFAENQLMDTRWLHAFSESLPAAEAVKDERYCEKDVIERNRGAFAGWALPNAWMGAQAHFRKGIMHCCTGNGARAIYYIWEHI
;
A
#
# COMPACT_ATOMS: atom_id res chain seq x y z
N GLY A 1 -12.90 9.17 6.68
CA GLY A 1 -13.52 10.37 7.28
C GLY A 1 -15.02 10.23 7.42
N LEU A 2 -15.77 10.27 6.30
CA LEU A 2 -17.25 10.26 6.29
C LEU A 2 -17.87 9.06 7.03
N VAL A 3 -17.36 7.84 6.79
CA VAL A 3 -17.79 6.62 7.50
C VAL A 3 -17.70 6.78 9.01
N GLN A 4 -16.61 7.38 9.50
CA GLN A 4 -16.39 7.55 10.94
C GLN A 4 -17.36 8.56 11.53
N CYS A 5 -17.62 9.65 10.80
CA CYS A 5 -18.65 10.62 11.16
C CYS A 5 -20.02 9.94 11.25
N TYR A 6 -20.43 9.20 10.21
CA TYR A 6 -21.69 8.46 10.20
C TYR A 6 -21.79 7.48 11.37
N ARG A 7 -20.76 6.65 11.59
CA ARG A 7 -20.71 5.64 12.65
C ARG A 7 -20.84 6.24 14.05
N ILE A 8 -20.18 7.36 14.31
CA ILE A 8 -20.14 7.98 15.64
C ILE A 8 -21.39 8.82 15.91
N SER A 9 -21.85 9.59 14.93
CA SER A 9 -22.90 10.58 15.13
C SER A 9 -24.28 10.14 14.64
N GLY A 10 -24.38 9.05 13.86
CA GLY A 10 -25.61 8.66 13.18
C GLY A 10 -26.08 9.68 12.14
N TYR A 11 -25.19 10.55 11.64
CA TYR A 11 -25.58 11.61 10.71
C TYR A 11 -25.83 11.04 9.31
N GLU A 12 -27.09 10.78 8.98
CA GLU A 12 -27.51 10.06 7.77
C GLU A 12 -26.92 10.64 6.47
N LEU A 13 -26.79 11.96 6.34
CA LEU A 13 -26.19 12.57 5.15
C LEU A 13 -24.72 12.20 4.97
N ALA A 14 -23.96 11.99 6.06
CA ALA A 14 -22.61 11.45 5.96
C ALA A 14 -22.61 9.98 5.52
N GLY A 15 -23.61 9.20 5.95
CA GLY A 15 -23.82 7.82 5.49
C GLY A 15 -24.14 7.76 3.99
N GLU A 16 -25.10 8.56 3.53
CA GLU A 16 -25.47 8.66 2.12
C GLU A 16 -24.31 9.11 1.24
N LEU A 17 -23.57 10.14 1.67
CA LEU A 17 -22.39 10.59 0.93
C LEU A 17 -21.30 9.53 0.92
N SER A 18 -21.09 8.83 2.04
CA SER A 18 -20.14 7.72 2.10
C SER A 18 -20.51 6.61 1.11
N ARG A 19 -21.80 6.22 1.04
CA ARG A 19 -22.29 5.25 0.06
C ARG A 19 -21.98 5.68 -1.36
N LYS A 20 -22.34 6.92 -1.72
CA LYS A 20 -22.14 7.47 -3.07
C LYS A 20 -20.66 7.50 -3.45
N VAL A 21 -19.79 7.87 -2.52
CA VAL A 21 -18.33 7.86 -2.75
C VAL A 21 -17.80 6.45 -2.95
N CYS A 22 -18.24 5.47 -2.15
CA CYS A 22 -17.81 4.07 -2.31
C CYS A 22 -18.21 3.51 -3.69
N TYR A 23 -19.46 3.68 -4.09
CA TYR A 23 -19.93 3.21 -5.40
C TYR A 23 -19.31 4.02 -6.56
N PHE A 24 -19.01 5.31 -6.36
CA PHE A 24 -18.21 6.05 -7.35
C PHE A 24 -16.81 5.45 -7.52
N LEU A 25 -16.10 5.15 -6.43
CA LEU A 25 -14.77 4.54 -6.48
C LEU A 25 -14.80 3.15 -7.15
N LYS A 26 -15.82 2.35 -6.84
CA LYS A 26 -16.04 1.02 -7.41
C LYS A 26 -16.38 1.07 -8.91
N ASP A 27 -17.36 1.89 -9.31
CA ASP A 27 -18.01 1.76 -10.62
C ASP A 27 -17.63 2.87 -11.62
N HIS A 28 -17.08 4.00 -11.15
CA HIS A 28 -16.92 5.21 -11.97
C HIS A 28 -15.51 5.82 -11.95
N ALA A 29 -14.72 5.59 -10.90
CA ALA A 29 -13.37 6.14 -10.77
C ALA A 29 -12.33 5.46 -11.68
N GLN A 30 -12.72 4.40 -12.40
CA GLN A 30 -11.84 3.63 -13.29
C GLN A 30 -10.62 3.04 -12.59
N LEU A 31 -10.75 2.72 -11.29
CA LEU A 31 -9.73 2.03 -10.51
C LEU A 31 -9.84 0.51 -10.68
N PHE A 32 -11.04 -0.01 -10.92
CA PHE A 32 -11.30 -1.45 -10.96
C PHE A 32 -12.06 -1.84 -12.22
N ASP A 33 -11.75 -3.02 -12.76
CA ASP A 33 -12.63 -3.66 -13.73
C ASP A 33 -13.85 -4.29 -13.02
N LYS A 34 -14.79 -4.83 -13.80
CA LYS A 34 -16.00 -5.47 -13.26
C LYS A 34 -15.73 -6.70 -12.39
N ALA A 35 -14.53 -7.26 -12.47
CA ALA A 35 -14.09 -8.40 -11.67
C ALA A 35 -13.24 -7.97 -10.46
N GLY A 36 -13.11 -6.67 -10.18
CA GLY A 36 -12.34 -6.16 -9.03
C GLY A 36 -10.83 -6.08 -9.27
N ARG A 37 -10.36 -6.27 -10.51
CA ARG A 37 -8.92 -6.19 -10.83
C ARG A 37 -8.49 -4.74 -10.98
N PHE A 38 -7.26 -4.43 -10.58
CA PHE A 38 -6.75 -3.06 -10.61
C PHE A 38 -6.51 -2.63 -12.06
N LEU A 39 -7.01 -1.45 -12.41
CA LEU A 39 -6.83 -0.85 -13.72
C LEU A 39 -5.58 0.06 -13.71
N PRO A 40 -4.95 0.28 -14.86
CA PRO A 40 -3.86 1.26 -14.97
C PRO A 40 -4.32 2.68 -14.62
N ASN A 41 -3.43 3.47 -14.03
CA ASN A 41 -3.74 4.83 -13.59
C ASN A 41 -3.99 5.82 -14.74
N THR A 42 -3.45 5.52 -15.92
CA THR A 42 -3.81 6.23 -17.16
C THR A 42 -4.87 5.41 -17.89
N PRO A 43 -6.04 5.98 -18.23
CA PRO A 43 -7.00 5.28 -19.05
C PRO A 43 -6.37 4.88 -20.41
N PRO A 44 -6.81 3.78 -21.05
CA PRO A 44 -6.29 3.38 -22.37
C PRO A 44 -6.50 4.43 -23.49
N SER A 45 -7.30 5.47 -23.23
CA SER A 45 -7.54 6.57 -24.17
C SER A 45 -6.38 7.57 -24.16
N GLN A 46 -6.07 8.13 -25.33
CA GLN A 46 -4.98 9.11 -25.53
C GLN A 46 -5.18 10.45 -24.80
N ASP A 47 -6.27 10.62 -24.05
CA ASP A 47 -6.54 11.81 -23.24
C ASP A 47 -5.91 11.68 -21.86
N LYS A 48 -4.72 12.27 -21.72
CA LYS A 48 -3.96 12.33 -20.46
C LYS A 48 -4.63 13.17 -19.36
N ASP A 49 -5.75 13.83 -19.67
CA ASP A 49 -6.42 14.79 -18.79
C ASP A 49 -7.57 14.17 -17.95
N GLN A 50 -7.81 12.85 -18.05
CA GLN A 50 -8.91 12.18 -17.33
C GLN A 50 -8.49 11.24 -16.20
N GLY A 51 -7.19 11.09 -15.93
CA GLY A 51 -6.70 10.33 -14.77
C GLY A 51 -6.80 11.15 -13.48
N PHE A 52 -7.16 10.50 -12.36
CA PHE A 52 -6.87 11.06 -11.03
C PHE A 52 -5.34 11.09 -10.88
N ALA A 53 -4.75 12.23 -11.21
CA ALA A 53 -3.33 12.39 -11.58
C ALA A 53 -2.29 12.14 -10.47
N ASP A 54 -2.66 11.55 -9.33
CA ASP A 54 -1.74 11.40 -8.19
C ASP A 54 -1.84 10.04 -7.48
N ILE A 55 -2.42 9.05 -8.16
CA ILE A 55 -2.47 7.67 -7.69
C ILE A 55 -1.48 6.81 -8.51
N GLY A 56 -0.36 7.40 -8.96
CA GLY A 56 0.70 6.76 -9.74
C GLY A 56 0.74 7.20 -11.20
N SER A 57 1.93 7.56 -11.68
CA SER A 57 2.14 8.08 -13.02
C SER A 57 2.31 6.97 -14.07
N GLY A 58 1.47 6.93 -15.11
CA GLY A 58 1.71 6.14 -16.33
C GLY A 58 0.74 4.96 -16.55
N GLY A 59 1.11 4.04 -17.44
CA GLY A 59 0.32 2.84 -17.80
C GLY A 59 0.43 1.69 -16.79
N ALA A 60 0.99 1.94 -15.61
CA ALA A 60 1.08 0.99 -14.50
C ALA A 60 -0.07 1.23 -13.49
N SER A 61 -0.33 0.26 -12.62
CA SER A 61 -1.33 0.39 -11.54
C SER A 61 -0.62 0.53 -10.20
N HIS A 62 -0.73 1.68 -9.54
CA HIS A 62 -0.17 1.91 -8.22
C HIS A 62 -0.93 1.11 -7.16
N PHE A 63 -0.24 0.24 -6.46
CA PHE A 63 -0.87 -0.74 -5.59
C PHE A 63 -1.53 -0.07 -4.38
N HIS A 64 -0.78 0.76 -3.65
CA HIS A 64 -1.32 1.53 -2.52
C HIS A 64 -2.54 2.34 -2.92
N GLY A 65 -2.48 2.96 -4.10
CA GLY A 65 -3.55 3.72 -4.69
C GLY A 65 -4.90 3.02 -4.80
N HIS A 66 -4.86 1.72 -5.08
CA HIS A 66 -6.07 0.88 -5.15
C HIS A 66 -6.45 0.33 -3.78
N THR A 67 -5.48 -0.16 -3.01
CA THR A 67 -5.74 -0.78 -1.71
C THR A 67 -6.26 0.21 -0.68
N ILE A 68 -5.83 1.46 -0.71
CA ILE A 68 -6.35 2.48 0.21
C ILE A 68 -7.83 2.74 -0.06
N CYS A 69 -8.28 2.71 -1.32
CA CYS A 69 -9.69 2.82 -1.68
C CYS A 69 -10.46 1.61 -1.15
N ILE A 70 -9.96 0.39 -1.34
CA ILE A 70 -10.56 -0.84 -0.81
C ILE A 70 -10.71 -0.75 0.72
N LEU A 71 -9.65 -0.40 1.43
CA LEU A 71 -9.64 -0.27 2.89
C LEU A 71 -10.68 0.74 3.40
N ASN A 72 -10.83 1.88 2.71
CA ASN A 72 -11.82 2.89 3.08
C ASN A 72 -13.26 2.42 2.79
N MET A 73 -13.49 1.77 1.64
CA MET A 73 -14.80 1.18 1.31
C MET A 73 -15.20 0.08 2.29
N LEU A 74 -14.25 -0.73 2.75
CA LEU A 74 -14.48 -1.81 3.72
C LEU A 74 -15.04 -1.29 5.04
N GLY A 75 -14.55 -0.15 5.53
CA GLY A 75 -15.09 0.48 6.73
C GLY A 75 -16.58 0.82 6.60
N TYR A 76 -17.01 1.32 5.44
CA TYR A 76 -18.42 1.60 5.15
C TYR A 76 -19.23 0.31 5.03
N ALA A 77 -18.72 -0.66 4.26
CA ALA A 77 -19.41 -1.90 3.93
C ALA A 77 -19.70 -2.75 5.18
N LEU A 78 -18.71 -2.90 6.07
CA LEU A 78 -18.89 -3.60 7.36
C LEU A 78 -19.90 -2.88 8.25
N HIS A 79 -19.82 -1.55 8.35
CA HIS A 79 -20.71 -0.78 9.20
C HIS A 79 -22.17 -0.82 8.73
N SER A 80 -22.39 -0.75 7.42
CA SER A 80 -23.73 -0.68 6.81
C SER A 80 -24.28 -2.05 6.42
N ASN A 81 -23.52 -3.13 6.66
CA ASN A 81 -23.81 -4.48 6.22
C ASN A 81 -24.10 -4.58 4.70
N ASP A 82 -23.33 -3.86 3.90
CA ASP A 82 -23.49 -3.78 2.44
C ASP A 82 -22.85 -5.00 1.76
N GLN A 83 -23.65 -6.04 1.55
CA GLN A 83 -23.19 -7.34 1.05
C GLN A 83 -22.61 -7.28 -0.37
N GLU A 84 -23.17 -6.43 -1.24
CA GLU A 84 -22.66 -6.25 -2.60
C GLU A 84 -21.25 -5.66 -2.58
N LEU A 85 -21.05 -4.63 -1.76
CA LEU A 85 -19.76 -3.98 -1.65
C LEU A 85 -18.73 -4.87 -0.93
N LEU A 86 -19.14 -5.65 0.08
CA LEU A 86 -18.27 -6.62 0.75
C LEU A 86 -17.76 -7.69 -0.22
N GLU A 87 -18.62 -8.26 -1.06
CA GLU A 87 -18.22 -9.27 -2.03
C GLU A 87 -17.23 -8.70 -3.07
N PHE A 88 -17.48 -7.48 -3.54
CA PHE A 88 -16.56 -6.78 -4.42
C PHE A 88 -15.19 -6.57 -3.74
N ILE A 89 -15.18 -6.05 -2.51
CA ILE A 89 -13.96 -5.80 -1.75
C ILE A 89 -13.15 -7.08 -1.54
N LYS A 90 -13.83 -8.17 -1.15
CA LYS A 90 -13.20 -9.47 -0.94
C LYS A 90 -12.56 -9.98 -2.23
N THR A 91 -13.29 -9.91 -3.34
CA THR A 91 -12.78 -10.33 -4.66
C THR A 91 -11.54 -9.53 -5.07
N SER A 92 -11.59 -8.20 -4.93
CA SER A 92 -10.46 -7.32 -5.25
C SER A 92 -9.26 -7.57 -4.34
N PHE A 93 -9.48 -7.79 -3.05
CA PHE A 93 -8.44 -8.12 -2.08
C PHE A 93 -7.76 -9.46 -2.41
N GLU A 94 -8.53 -10.51 -2.69
CA GLU A 94 -7.99 -11.83 -3.04
C GLU A 94 -7.18 -11.80 -4.33
N TRP A 95 -7.65 -11.04 -5.33
CA TRP A 95 -6.88 -10.81 -6.55
C TRP A 95 -5.57 -10.07 -6.27
N ALA A 96 -5.62 -8.98 -5.50
CA ALA A 96 -4.43 -8.19 -5.14
C ALA A 96 -3.41 -9.02 -4.34
N ARG A 97 -3.90 -9.86 -3.42
CA ARG A 97 -3.10 -10.82 -2.65
C ARG A 97 -2.31 -11.75 -3.58
N GLN A 98 -2.99 -12.34 -4.57
CA GLN A 98 -2.34 -13.20 -5.57
C GLN A 98 -1.29 -12.45 -6.40
N GLN A 99 -1.51 -11.17 -6.72
CA GLN A 99 -0.51 -10.38 -7.47
C GLN A 99 0.77 -10.16 -6.65
N GLY A 100 0.66 -9.88 -5.34
CA GLY A 100 1.81 -9.79 -4.45
C GLY A 100 2.62 -11.08 -4.42
N GLU A 101 1.94 -12.22 -4.24
CA GLU A 101 2.55 -13.56 -4.23
C GLU A 101 3.27 -13.89 -5.55
N GLN A 102 2.72 -13.50 -6.70
CA GLN A 102 3.30 -13.77 -8.02
C GLN A 102 4.46 -12.83 -8.41
N THR A 103 4.53 -11.62 -7.83
CA THR A 103 5.54 -10.63 -8.24
C THR A 103 6.96 -11.03 -7.80
N LEU A 104 7.11 -11.80 -6.73
CA LEU A 104 8.39 -12.38 -6.32
C LEU A 104 8.96 -13.39 -7.33
N LEU A 105 8.15 -13.81 -8.31
CA LEU A 105 8.44 -14.97 -9.16
C LEU A 105 8.62 -14.62 -10.64
N ARG A 106 8.43 -13.36 -11.06
CA ARG A 106 8.61 -12.99 -12.47
C ARG A 106 10.10 -12.74 -12.76
N PRO A 107 10.76 -13.49 -13.65
CA PRO A 107 12.15 -13.18 -14.03
C PRO A 107 12.18 -11.87 -14.83
N SER A 108 13.28 -11.14 -14.73
CA SER A 108 13.55 -9.90 -15.50
C SER A 108 13.78 -10.13 -17.00
N SER A 109 13.13 -11.12 -17.62
CA SER A 109 13.32 -11.52 -19.02
C SER A 109 11.98 -11.79 -19.72
N PRO A 110 11.76 -11.35 -20.98
CA PRO A 110 10.52 -11.55 -21.72
C PRO A 110 10.35 -12.95 -22.33
N LEU A 111 10.95 -14.00 -21.76
CA LEU A 111 10.82 -15.36 -22.29
C LEU A 111 10.51 -16.37 -21.17
N GLU A 112 9.41 -17.08 -21.41
CA GLU A 112 8.90 -18.29 -20.78
C GLU A 112 8.22 -18.14 -19.40
N SER A 113 6.93 -18.49 -19.43
CA SER A 113 6.06 -18.77 -18.28
C SER A 113 6.64 -19.93 -17.49
N VAL A 114 7.50 -19.63 -16.53
CA VAL A 114 7.84 -20.61 -15.51
C VAL A 114 6.75 -20.51 -14.43
N GLU A 115 5.92 -21.54 -14.35
CA GLU A 115 5.01 -21.74 -13.22
C GLU A 115 5.85 -22.04 -11.97
N TYR A 116 6.09 -21.02 -11.16
CA TYR A 116 6.66 -21.19 -9.83
C TYR A 116 5.53 -21.28 -8.81
N ALA A 117 5.65 -22.24 -7.88
CA ALA A 117 4.68 -22.43 -6.81
C ALA A 117 4.64 -21.22 -5.87
N ALA A 118 3.43 -20.78 -5.51
CA ALA A 118 3.14 -19.64 -4.63
C ALA A 118 3.51 -19.90 -3.15
N GLU A 119 4.75 -20.30 -2.89
CA GLU A 119 5.22 -20.67 -1.54
C GLU A 119 5.85 -19.47 -0.79
N GLY A 120 6.14 -18.38 -1.49
CA GLY A 120 6.84 -17.20 -0.96
C GLY A 120 5.90 -16.10 -0.47
N ASN A 121 5.05 -16.37 0.52
CA ASN A 121 4.11 -15.38 1.04
C ASN A 121 4.79 -14.41 2.05
N LEU A 122 5.78 -13.63 1.57
CA LEU A 122 6.61 -12.75 2.41
C LEU A 122 5.91 -11.45 2.86
N GLY A 123 4.75 -11.13 2.30
CA GLY A 123 4.12 -9.81 2.45
C GLY A 123 4.75 -8.75 1.55
N TYR A 124 5.41 -9.17 0.47
CA TYR A 124 5.89 -8.27 -0.57
C TYR A 124 4.75 -7.95 -1.55
N PHE A 125 4.45 -6.67 -1.68
CA PHE A 125 3.51 -6.16 -2.68
C PHE A 125 4.25 -5.07 -3.46
N PRO A 126 4.27 -5.10 -4.80
CA PRO A 126 5.03 -4.11 -5.57
C PRO A 126 4.33 -2.74 -5.57
N GLU A 127 5.12 -1.67 -5.62
CA GLU A 127 4.63 -0.29 -5.74
C GLU A 127 3.69 -0.13 -6.93
N ASN A 128 4.11 -0.56 -8.13
CA ASN A 128 3.24 -0.60 -9.30
C ASN A 128 3.15 -2.01 -9.91
N LEU A 129 1.92 -2.43 -10.18
CA LEU A 129 1.65 -3.57 -11.06
C LEU A 129 1.87 -3.17 -12.52
N PHE A 130 2.32 -4.15 -13.31
CA PHE A 130 2.56 -4.02 -14.75
C PHE A 130 3.67 -3.02 -15.15
N ALA A 131 4.51 -2.62 -14.20
CA ALA A 131 5.72 -1.87 -14.50
C ALA A 131 6.71 -2.68 -15.34
N LEU A 132 7.52 -1.99 -16.16
CA LEU A 132 8.56 -2.61 -17.00
C LEU A 132 9.75 -3.14 -16.19
N TYR A 133 9.89 -2.69 -14.94
CA TYR A 133 10.92 -3.11 -14.01
C TYR A 133 10.27 -3.71 -12.76
N HIS A 134 10.97 -4.61 -12.08
CA HIS A 134 10.55 -5.10 -10.76
C HIS A 134 10.61 -3.94 -9.79
N GLU A 135 9.45 -3.40 -9.46
CA GLU A 135 9.36 -2.31 -8.51
C GLU A 135 9.33 -2.85 -7.09
N GLN A 136 9.99 -2.09 -6.24
CA GLN A 136 10.15 -2.31 -4.81
C GLN A 136 8.79 -2.28 -4.09
N ALA A 137 8.73 -2.84 -2.89
CA ALA A 137 7.56 -2.74 -2.05
C ALA A 137 7.56 -1.41 -1.29
N GLU A 138 6.60 -0.55 -1.62
CA GLU A 138 6.21 0.56 -0.77
C GLU A 138 5.54 0.03 0.51
N SER A 139 5.89 0.62 1.67
CA SER A 139 5.31 0.14 2.94
C SER A 139 3.82 0.44 3.06
N CYS A 140 3.27 1.33 2.24
CA CYS A 140 1.88 1.71 2.25
C CYS A 140 0.95 0.56 1.84
N GLU A 141 1.25 -0.13 0.75
CA GLU A 141 0.46 -1.28 0.28
C GLU A 141 0.58 -2.47 1.22
N VAL A 142 1.75 -2.71 1.80
CA VAL A 142 1.91 -3.74 2.83
C VAL A 142 1.01 -3.42 4.03
N ALA A 143 1.02 -2.16 4.50
CA ALA A 143 0.17 -1.69 5.58
C ALA A 143 -1.33 -1.77 5.23
N ASP A 144 -1.72 -1.45 4.01
CA ASP A 144 -3.11 -1.54 3.55
C ASP A 144 -3.58 -2.99 3.47
N MET A 145 -2.78 -3.90 2.90
CA MET A 145 -3.12 -5.31 2.78
C MET A 145 -3.30 -5.95 4.16
N ILE A 146 -2.43 -5.62 5.12
CA ILE A 146 -2.62 -5.99 6.54
C ILE A 146 -3.94 -5.44 7.07
N GLY A 147 -4.20 -4.14 6.89
CA GLY A 147 -5.42 -3.50 7.37
C GLY A 147 -6.71 -4.08 6.77
N ILE A 148 -6.71 -4.42 5.48
CA ILE A 148 -7.85 -5.05 4.80
C ILE A 148 -8.03 -6.48 5.30
N GLY A 149 -6.96 -7.28 5.32
CA GLY A 149 -6.99 -8.68 5.75
C GLY A 149 -7.52 -8.82 7.18
N LEU A 150 -7.00 -8.02 8.12
CA LEU A 150 -7.49 -7.98 9.51
C LEU A 150 -8.99 -7.67 9.60
N LYS A 151 -9.45 -6.66 8.86
CA LYS A 151 -10.85 -6.21 8.93
C LYS A 151 -11.81 -7.19 8.24
N LEU A 152 -11.40 -7.83 7.16
CA LEU A 152 -12.17 -8.92 6.53
C LEU A 152 -12.28 -10.12 7.47
N ALA A 153 -11.17 -10.50 8.11
CA ALA A 153 -11.12 -11.62 9.04
C ALA A 153 -11.95 -11.36 10.31
N ALA A 154 -11.77 -10.20 10.95
CA ALA A 154 -12.56 -9.80 12.11
C ALA A 154 -14.05 -9.60 11.78
N GLY A 155 -14.36 -9.19 10.55
CA GLY A 155 -15.73 -9.04 10.05
C GLY A 155 -16.42 -10.36 9.65
N GLY A 156 -15.71 -11.49 9.69
CA GLY A 156 -16.25 -12.80 9.29
C GLY A 156 -16.48 -12.97 7.79
N VAL A 157 -15.83 -12.15 6.95
CA VAL A 157 -15.99 -12.17 5.48
C VAL A 157 -15.06 -13.19 4.81
N GLY A 158 -13.93 -13.50 5.45
CA GLY A 158 -12.98 -14.53 5.03
C GLY A 158 -12.01 -14.85 6.17
N ASP A 159 -11.17 -15.87 6.00
CA ASP A 159 -10.13 -16.23 6.97
C ASP A 159 -8.75 -15.89 6.42
N TYR A 160 -8.16 -14.81 6.93
CA TYR A 160 -6.89 -14.27 6.46
C TYR A 160 -5.88 -14.06 7.59
N TRP A 161 -6.10 -14.65 8.77
CA TRP A 161 -5.25 -14.46 9.94
C TRP A 161 -3.81 -14.94 9.70
N ASP A 162 -3.65 -16.11 9.08
CA ASP A 162 -2.32 -16.68 8.79
C ASP A 162 -1.54 -15.88 7.74
N ASP A 163 -2.23 -15.36 6.73
CA ASP A 163 -1.65 -14.50 5.71
C ASP A 163 -1.12 -13.21 6.36
N VAL A 164 -1.98 -12.57 7.16
CA VAL A 164 -1.65 -11.32 7.85
C VAL A 164 -0.53 -11.50 8.87
N ASP A 165 -0.57 -12.53 9.72
CA ASP A 165 0.50 -12.81 10.70
C ASP A 165 1.86 -12.95 10.00
N ARG A 166 1.88 -13.62 8.85
CA ARG A 166 3.08 -13.78 8.04
C ARG A 166 3.57 -12.45 7.46
N TRP A 167 2.69 -11.60 6.94
CA TRP A 167 3.08 -10.28 6.41
C TRP A 167 3.63 -9.35 7.50
N ILE A 168 3.01 -9.38 8.68
CA ILE A 168 3.43 -8.59 9.85
C ILE A 168 4.85 -8.97 10.27
N ARG A 169 5.13 -10.27 10.40
CA ARG A 169 6.43 -10.78 10.89
C ARG A 169 7.56 -10.72 9.87
N ASN A 170 7.23 -10.52 8.60
CA ASN A 170 8.17 -10.47 7.50
C ASN A 170 8.30 -9.03 6.98
N GLN A 171 7.80 -8.73 5.77
CA GLN A 171 8.04 -7.46 5.09
C GLN A 171 7.68 -6.24 5.94
N PHE A 172 6.56 -6.27 6.69
CA PHE A 172 6.12 -5.11 7.46
C PHE A 172 7.08 -4.76 8.61
N ALA A 173 7.49 -5.74 9.41
CA ALA A 173 8.44 -5.53 10.49
C ALA A 173 9.81 -5.08 9.97
N GLU A 174 10.30 -5.70 8.90
CA GLU A 174 11.60 -5.36 8.29
C GLU A 174 11.59 -3.99 7.61
N ASN A 175 10.42 -3.51 7.17
CA ASN A 175 10.29 -2.16 6.62
C ASN A 175 10.36 -1.05 7.70
N GLN A 176 10.19 -1.36 8.99
CA GLN A 176 10.30 -0.38 10.06
C GLN A 176 11.76 -0.13 10.44
N LEU A 177 12.21 1.12 10.35
CA LEU A 177 13.58 1.54 10.66
C LEU A 177 13.87 1.50 12.17
N MET A 178 14.34 0.37 12.68
CA MET A 178 14.63 0.21 14.10
C MET A 178 16.10 0.43 14.46
N ASP A 179 17.02 0.01 13.56
CA ASP A 179 18.46 0.22 13.68
C ASP A 179 18.91 1.33 12.71
N THR A 180 19.45 2.41 13.26
CA THR A 180 19.89 3.58 12.51
C THR A 180 21.41 3.67 12.35
N ARG A 181 22.20 2.74 12.93
CA ARG A 181 23.67 2.84 12.93
C ARG A 181 24.27 2.85 11.52
N TRP A 182 23.68 2.06 10.62
CA TRP A 182 24.11 2.00 9.23
C TRP A 182 23.87 3.31 8.48
N LEU A 183 22.87 4.11 8.88
CA LEU A 183 22.59 5.41 8.26
C LEU A 183 23.68 6.44 8.56
N HIS A 184 24.32 6.38 9.72
CA HIS A 184 25.47 7.25 10.02
C HIS A 184 26.64 6.93 9.09
N ALA A 185 27.03 5.65 9.00
CA ALA A 185 28.08 5.22 8.09
C ALA A 185 27.74 5.50 6.61
N PHE A 186 26.48 5.31 6.23
CA PHE A 186 26.01 5.66 4.90
C PHE A 186 26.09 7.16 4.63
N SER A 187 25.65 8.00 5.58
CA SER A 187 25.72 9.46 5.48
C SER A 187 27.16 9.97 5.33
N GLU A 188 28.12 9.37 6.04
CA GLU A 188 29.54 9.72 5.92
C GLU A 188 30.12 9.37 4.55
N SER A 189 29.52 8.40 3.83
CA SER A 189 29.94 8.02 2.48
C SER A 189 29.38 8.92 1.38
N LEU A 190 28.40 9.76 1.69
CA LEU A 190 27.77 10.68 0.74
C LEU A 190 28.58 11.98 0.63
N PRO A 191 28.58 12.64 -0.55
CA PRO A 191 29.15 13.97 -0.66
C PRO A 191 28.42 14.93 0.29
N ALA A 192 29.16 15.89 0.85
CA ALA A 192 28.58 16.93 1.68
C ALA A 192 27.47 17.66 0.90
N ALA A 193 26.27 17.71 1.47
CA ALA A 193 25.17 18.48 0.90
C ALA A 193 25.43 19.98 1.09
N GLU A 194 24.95 20.79 0.15
CA GLU A 194 24.93 22.24 0.33
C GLU A 194 23.96 22.59 1.47
N ALA A 195 24.39 23.49 2.36
CA ALA A 195 23.54 23.95 3.45
C ALA A 195 22.32 24.68 2.89
N VAL A 196 21.12 24.19 3.25
CA VAL A 196 19.86 24.79 2.79
C VAL A 196 19.44 25.88 3.78
N LYS A 197 19.47 27.13 3.35
CA LYS A 197 19.06 28.29 4.16
C LYS A 197 17.55 28.52 4.07
N ASP A 198 16.80 27.61 4.66
CA ASP A 198 15.34 27.66 4.71
C ASP A 198 14.87 27.11 6.06
N GLU A 199 14.07 27.89 6.79
CA GLU A 199 13.58 27.55 8.13
C GLU A 199 12.72 26.27 8.17
N ARG A 200 12.23 25.82 7.02
CA ARG A 200 11.50 24.56 6.86
C ARG A 200 12.42 23.33 6.87
N TYR A 201 13.73 23.52 6.81
CA TYR A 201 14.72 22.46 6.82
C TYR A 201 15.31 22.29 8.23
N CYS A 202 15.45 21.04 8.65
CA CYS A 202 16.12 20.68 9.88
C CYS A 202 17.20 19.64 9.58
N GLU A 203 18.45 19.98 9.89
CA GLU A 203 19.61 19.08 9.73
C GLU A 203 20.03 18.44 11.06
N LYS A 204 19.37 18.82 12.16
CA LYS A 204 19.68 18.33 13.49
C LYS A 204 19.08 16.94 13.68
N ASP A 205 19.84 16.00 14.26
CA ASP A 205 19.45 14.63 14.65
C ASP A 205 18.47 13.94 13.67
N VAL A 206 18.64 14.14 12.35
CA VAL A 206 17.65 13.72 11.34
C VAL A 206 17.48 12.21 11.35
N ILE A 207 18.58 11.47 11.52
CA ILE A 207 18.59 10.01 11.54
C ILE A 207 17.79 9.50 12.75
N GLU A 208 18.03 10.05 13.93
CA GLU A 208 17.40 9.66 15.18
C GLU A 208 15.91 10.02 15.21
N ARG A 209 15.55 11.18 14.64
CA ARG A 209 14.16 11.62 14.50
C ARG A 209 13.33 10.73 13.57
N ASN A 210 13.99 9.98 12.69
CA ASN A 210 13.35 9.04 11.76
C ASN A 210 13.38 7.59 12.25
N ARG A 211 13.91 7.30 13.44
CA ARG A 211 13.80 5.95 14.02
C ARG A 211 12.32 5.59 14.23
N GLY A 212 11.94 4.42 13.75
CA GLY A 212 10.56 3.94 13.74
C GLY A 212 9.77 4.32 12.47
N ALA A 213 10.33 5.13 11.58
CA ALA A 213 9.76 5.40 10.27
C ALA A 213 9.75 4.16 9.39
N PHE A 214 8.91 4.16 8.35
CA PHE A 214 8.78 3.05 7.42
C PHE A 214 9.48 3.34 6.09
N ALA A 215 10.06 2.30 5.49
CA ALA A 215 10.73 2.36 4.21
C ALA A 215 9.78 2.83 3.09
N GLY A 216 10.30 3.69 2.21
CA GLY A 216 9.64 4.15 1.01
C GLY A 216 9.57 3.03 0.00
N TRP A 217 10.68 2.54 -0.51
CA TRP A 217 10.72 1.47 -1.52
C TRP A 217 11.72 0.37 -1.11
N ALA A 218 11.25 -0.53 -0.22
CA ALA A 218 12.07 -1.64 0.27
C ALA A 218 12.13 -2.80 -0.73
N LEU A 219 13.24 -3.53 -0.71
CA LEU A 219 13.37 -4.83 -1.37
C LEU A 219 12.96 -5.94 -0.39
N PRO A 220 12.71 -7.18 -0.87
CA PRO A 220 12.40 -8.31 0.01
C PRO A 220 13.46 -8.57 1.08
N ASN A 221 14.72 -8.16 0.85
CA ASN A 221 15.85 -8.41 1.73
C ASN A 221 16.73 -7.17 1.99
N ALA A 222 16.24 -5.97 1.66
CA ALA A 222 17.00 -4.75 1.91
C ALA A 222 16.07 -3.54 2.12
N TRP A 223 16.39 -2.72 3.11
CA TRP A 223 15.60 -1.52 3.45
C TRP A 223 15.65 -0.43 2.38
N MET A 224 16.68 -0.44 1.53
CA MET A 224 16.85 0.50 0.41
C MET A 224 17.54 -0.19 -0.77
N GLY A 225 17.09 0.10 -2.00
CA GLY A 225 17.73 -0.40 -3.22
C GLY A 225 19.11 0.21 -3.48
N ALA A 226 20.00 -0.56 -4.12
CA ALA A 226 21.36 -0.10 -4.42
C ALA A 226 21.41 0.96 -5.55
N GLN A 227 20.46 0.93 -6.48
CA GLN A 227 20.42 1.81 -7.65
C GLN A 227 19.80 3.17 -7.31
N ALA A 228 20.43 4.26 -7.73
CA ALA A 228 20.03 5.63 -7.35
C ALA A 228 18.57 5.98 -7.68
N HIS A 229 18.03 5.51 -8.81
CA HIS A 229 16.63 5.74 -9.20
C HIS A 229 15.62 5.06 -8.26
N PHE A 230 16.05 4.07 -7.51
CA PHE A 230 15.26 3.23 -6.61
C PHE A 230 15.56 3.52 -5.12
N ARG A 231 16.28 4.61 -4.81
CA ARG A 231 16.60 5.02 -3.44
C ARG A 231 15.54 5.96 -2.86
N LYS A 232 14.29 5.50 -2.76
CA LYS A 232 13.27 6.18 -1.95
C LYS A 232 13.37 5.70 -0.51
N GLY A 233 14.17 6.42 0.29
CA GLY A 233 14.42 6.09 1.69
C GLY A 233 13.16 6.15 2.54
N ILE A 234 12.76 7.35 2.98
CA ILE A 234 11.49 7.55 3.70
C ILE A 234 10.57 8.35 2.80
N MET A 235 9.37 7.83 2.58
CA MET A 235 8.24 8.59 2.07
C MET A 235 7.26 8.72 3.23
N HIS A 236 6.96 9.93 3.67
CA HIS A 236 6.23 10.10 4.94
C HIS A 236 4.78 9.55 4.89
N CYS A 237 4.22 9.28 3.71
CA CYS A 237 3.02 8.45 3.54
C CYS A 237 3.18 7.07 4.21
N CYS A 238 4.28 6.37 3.95
CA CYS A 238 4.62 5.07 4.54
C CYS A 238 4.68 5.13 6.06
N THR A 239 5.27 6.19 6.61
CA THR A 239 5.37 6.34 8.06
C THR A 239 4.00 6.54 8.70
N GLY A 240 3.16 7.40 8.10
CA GLY A 240 1.79 7.60 8.57
C GLY A 240 0.92 6.34 8.43
N ASN A 241 1.02 5.65 7.29
CA ASN A 241 0.22 4.46 7.04
C ASN A 241 0.70 3.26 7.87
N GLY A 242 2.01 3.04 7.98
CA GLY A 242 2.60 2.02 8.83
C GLY A 242 2.23 2.19 10.30
N ALA A 243 2.27 3.42 10.82
CA ALA A 243 1.80 3.71 12.18
C ALA A 243 0.32 3.35 12.38
N ARG A 244 -0.54 3.62 11.39
CA ARG A 244 -1.94 3.22 11.40
C ARG A 244 -2.10 1.68 11.38
N ALA A 245 -1.31 0.98 10.59
CA ALA A 245 -1.31 -0.48 10.56
C ALA A 245 -0.87 -1.09 11.90
N ILE A 246 0.13 -0.51 12.59
CA ILE A 246 0.49 -0.94 13.96
C ILE A 246 -0.72 -0.90 14.89
N TYR A 247 -1.53 0.18 14.84
CA TYR A 247 -2.77 0.25 15.62
C TYR A 247 -3.74 -0.88 15.27
N TYR A 248 -3.99 -1.14 13.98
CA TYR A 248 -4.89 -2.22 13.56
C TYR A 248 -4.38 -3.59 14.03
N ILE A 249 -3.08 -3.85 13.93
CA ILE A 249 -2.46 -5.09 14.40
C ILE A 249 -2.72 -5.24 15.90
N TRP A 250 -2.47 -4.20 16.69
CA TRP A 250 -2.63 -4.23 18.15
C TRP A 250 -4.09 -4.38 18.61
N GLU A 251 -5.06 -3.87 17.83
CA GLU A 251 -6.50 -4.03 18.09
C GLU A 251 -6.99 -5.48 17.94
N HIS A 252 -6.20 -6.33 17.28
CA HIS A 252 -6.54 -7.72 16.93
C HIS A 252 -5.59 -8.78 17.50
N ILE A 253 -4.72 -8.41 18.45
CA ILE A 253 -3.87 -9.32 19.26
C ILE A 253 -4.48 -9.49 20.65
#